data_AF-A0A965YQT9-F1
#
_entry.id   AF-A0A965YQT9-F1
#
_cell.length_a   1.000
_cell.length_b   1.000
_cell.length_c   1.000
_cell.angle_alpha   90.00
_cell.angle_beta   90.00
_cell.angle_gamma   90.00
#
_symmetry.space_group_name_H-M   'P 1'
#
loop_
_entity.id
_entity.type
_entity.pdbx_description
1 polymer ?
#
loop_
_entity_poly.entity_id
_entity_poly.type
_entity_poly.pdbx_seq_one_letter_code
_entity_poly.pdbx_strand_id
1 'polypeptide(L)'
;MDYRTEAIKCVNQYVLSEMKRQFEECGGSLDEQYKKYGHTEYVFANIIEPGHIYEIGYPRCVCQKAQSEKDTDANFCECSRQSILYVYENLIPDKKVTVETMETSLTGGSKCRFKVTVE
;
A
#
# COMPACT_ATOMS: atom_id res chain seq x y z
N MET A 1 -18.40 -5.76 -3.80
CA MET A 1 -17.59 -6.07 -2.60
C MET A 1 -17.26 -4.76 -1.91
N ASP A 2 -17.27 -4.70 -0.57
CA ASP A 2 -16.74 -3.52 0.15
C ASP A 2 -15.23 -3.67 0.35
N TYR A 3 -14.47 -3.14 -0.60
CA TYR A 3 -13.01 -3.21 -0.60
C TYR A 3 -12.37 -2.48 0.57
N ARG A 4 -13.02 -1.43 1.09
CA ARG A 4 -12.46 -0.65 2.20
C ARG A 4 -12.53 -1.45 3.49
N THR A 5 -13.68 -2.07 3.79
CA THR A 5 -13.83 -2.93 4.96
C THR A 5 -12.84 -4.11 4.94
N GLU A 6 -12.68 -4.76 3.79
CA GLU A 6 -11.75 -5.90 3.66
C GLU A 6 -10.28 -5.46 3.76
N ALA A 7 -9.92 -4.32 3.17
CA ALA A 7 -8.59 -3.74 3.29
C ALA A 7 -8.23 -3.42 4.76
N ILE A 8 -9.16 -2.82 5.51
CA ILE A 8 -8.98 -2.49 6.93
C ILE A 8 -8.74 -3.76 7.75
N LYS A 9 -9.58 -4.79 7.57
CA LYS A 9 -9.41 -6.09 8.26
C LYS A 9 -8.05 -6.70 7.93
N CYS A 10 -7.63 -6.66 6.66
CA CYS A 10 -6.37 -7.21 6.21
C CYS A 10 -5.17 -6.54 6.86
N VAL A 11 -5.14 -5.21 6.90
CA VAL A 11 -3.96 -4.50 7.42
C VAL A 11 -3.91 -4.45 8.95
N ASN A 12 -5.05 -4.46 9.64
CA ASN A 12 -5.11 -4.36 11.11
C ASN A 12 -4.54 -5.58 11.82
N GLN A 13 -4.42 -6.72 11.14
CA GLN A 13 -3.84 -7.92 11.75
C GLN A 13 -2.33 -7.83 11.95
N TYR A 14 -1.59 -7.15 11.06
CA TYR A 14 -0.12 -7.14 11.12
C TYR A 14 0.52 -5.94 10.41
N VAL A 15 0.05 -5.61 9.20
CA VAL A 15 0.70 -4.58 8.36
C VAL A 15 0.68 -3.21 9.05
N LEU A 16 -0.45 -2.82 9.65
CA LEU A 16 -0.57 -1.50 10.26
C LEU A 16 0.36 -1.32 11.47
N SER A 17 0.44 -2.32 12.35
CA SER A 17 1.31 -2.25 13.53
C SER A 17 2.78 -2.21 13.14
N GLU A 18 3.19 -3.00 12.15
CA GLU A 18 4.56 -2.99 11.64
C GLU A 18 4.90 -1.66 10.95
N MET A 19 3.99 -1.12 10.14
CA MET A 19 4.19 0.19 9.51
C MET A 19 4.29 1.32 10.54
N LYS A 20 3.49 1.30 11.62
CA LYS A 20 3.59 2.25 12.73
C LYS A 20 4.94 2.15 13.44
N ARG A 21 5.36 0.92 13.79
CA ARG A 21 6.66 0.66 14.42
C ARG A 21 7.82 1.22 13.59
N GLN A 22 7.82 0.93 12.29
CA GLN A 22 8.86 1.42 11.36
C GLN A 22 8.84 2.95 11.24
N PHE A 23 7.65 3.55 11.14
CA PHE A 23 7.48 4.99 11.04
C PHE A 23 8.00 5.71 12.29
N GLU A 24 7.64 5.22 13.48
CA GLU A 24 8.13 5.73 14.77
C GLU A 24 9.64 5.58 14.91
N GLU A 25 10.19 4.40 14.56
CA GLU A 25 11.64 4.15 14.57
C GLU A 25 12.42 5.07 13.63
N CYS A 26 11.77 5.52 12.55
CA CYS A 26 12.33 6.44 11.57
C CYS A 26 11.97 7.91 11.86
N GLY A 27 11.57 8.23 13.09
CA GLY A 27 11.31 9.60 13.54
C GLY A 27 10.08 10.25 12.90
N GLY A 28 9.10 9.46 12.47
CA GLY A 28 7.90 9.95 11.80
C GLY A 28 8.13 10.43 10.36
N SER A 29 9.17 9.91 9.70
CA SER A 29 9.48 10.22 8.30
C SER A 29 9.22 9.02 7.40
N LEU A 30 8.31 9.20 6.43
CA LEU A 30 8.07 8.22 5.36
C LEU A 30 9.32 8.03 4.48
N ASP A 31 10.08 9.10 4.24
CA ASP A 31 11.32 9.02 3.47
C ASP A 31 12.34 8.12 4.16
N GLU A 32 12.57 8.31 5.45
CA GLU A 32 13.52 7.50 6.22
C GLU A 32 13.02 6.06 6.39
N GLN A 33 11.70 5.89 6.60
CA GLN A 33 11.07 4.58 6.62
C GLN A 33 11.29 3.83 5.31
N TYR A 34 11.04 4.45 4.15
CA TYR A 34 11.17 3.77 2.87
C TYR A 34 12.62 3.58 2.41
N LYS A 35 13.54 4.46 2.78
CA LYS A 35 14.98 4.19 2.62
C LYS A 35 15.42 2.94 3.37
N LYS A 36 14.87 2.70 4.57
CA LYS A 36 15.27 1.60 5.45
C LYS A 36 14.52 0.29 5.18
N TYR A 37 13.21 0.37 4.99
CA TYR A 37 12.30 -0.78 4.95
C TYR A 37 11.53 -0.90 3.64
N GLY A 38 11.68 0.07 2.73
CA GLY A 38 10.85 0.18 1.53
C GLY A 38 11.05 -0.93 0.51
N HIS A 39 12.12 -1.73 0.60
CA HIS A 39 12.42 -2.77 -0.38
C HIS A 39 12.57 -4.14 0.27
N THR A 40 11.57 -4.99 0.07
CA THR A 40 11.55 -6.39 0.50
C THR A 40 11.13 -7.27 -0.67
N GLU A 41 11.13 -8.60 -0.49
CA GLU A 41 10.60 -9.53 -1.49
C GLU A 41 9.08 -9.39 -1.71
N TYR A 42 8.36 -8.73 -0.78
CA TYR A 42 6.89 -8.61 -0.81
C TYR A 42 6.38 -7.23 -1.22
N VAL A 43 7.16 -6.18 -0.96
CA VAL A 43 6.78 -4.79 -1.23
C VAL A 43 7.99 -3.99 -1.70
N PHE A 44 7.76 -3.06 -2.61
CA PHE A 44 8.69 -1.98 -2.92
C PHE A 44 8.03 -0.62 -2.70
N ALA A 45 8.80 0.34 -2.23
CA ALA A 45 8.39 1.71 -1.98
C ALA A 45 9.48 2.66 -2.51
N ASN A 46 9.24 3.26 -3.68
CA ASN A 46 10.15 4.23 -4.25
C ASN A 46 9.76 5.64 -3.80
N ILE A 47 10.75 6.43 -3.39
CA ILE A 47 10.57 7.85 -3.11
C ILE A 47 10.73 8.59 -4.42
N ILE A 48 9.63 9.15 -4.95
CA ILE A 48 9.63 9.90 -6.21
C ILE A 48 9.91 11.37 -5.93
N GLU A 49 9.23 11.92 -4.92
CA GLU A 49 9.45 13.27 -4.39
C GLU A 49 9.42 13.22 -2.86
N PRO A 50 10.56 13.47 -2.17
CA PRO A 50 10.64 13.36 -0.72
C PRO A 50 9.56 14.18 -0.01
N GLY A 51 8.86 13.54 0.94
CA GLY A 51 7.77 14.17 1.68
C GLY A 51 6.45 14.35 0.91
N HIS A 52 6.38 14.06 -0.39
CA HIS A 52 5.22 14.37 -1.23
C HIS A 52 4.71 13.17 -2.05
N ILE A 53 5.56 12.55 -2.87
CA ILE A 53 5.14 11.51 -3.84
C ILE A 53 5.93 10.23 -3.63
N TYR A 54 5.21 9.13 -3.47
CA TYR A 54 5.75 7.79 -3.33
C TYR A 54 5.11 6.85 -4.35
N GLU A 55 5.87 5.87 -4.80
CA GLU A 55 5.33 4.72 -5.51
C GLU A 55 5.40 3.51 -4.59
N ILE A 56 4.25 2.93 -4.26
CA ILE A 56 4.14 1.69 -3.50
C ILE A 56 3.73 0.58 -4.47
N GLY A 57 4.34 -0.59 -4.35
CA GLY A 57 3.94 -1.71 -5.19
C GLY A 57 4.28 -3.07 -4.64
N TYR A 58 3.62 -4.06 -5.22
CA TYR A 58 3.71 -5.45 -4.84
C TYR A 58 4.11 -6.27 -6.07
N PRO A 59 5.17 -7.09 -6.00
CA PRO A 59 5.52 -7.98 -7.11
C PRO A 59 4.38 -8.93 -7.49
N ARG A 60 3.59 -9.36 -6.50
CA ARG A 60 2.38 -10.18 -6.68
C ARG A 60 1.43 -10.03 -5.51
N CYS A 61 0.13 -10.22 -5.74
CA CYS A 61 -0.82 -10.36 -4.64
C CYS A 61 -0.69 -11.77 -4.03
N VAL A 62 -0.47 -11.85 -2.72
CA VAL A 62 -0.31 -13.14 -2.01
C VAL A 62 -1.52 -13.54 -1.19
N CYS A 63 -2.56 -12.68 -1.09
CA CYS A 63 -3.72 -12.99 -0.27
C CYS A 63 -4.46 -14.21 -0.85
N GLN A 64 -4.91 -15.12 0.01
CA GLN A 64 -5.59 -16.35 -0.41
C GLN A 64 -6.82 -16.04 -1.26
N LYS A 65 -7.56 -14.98 -0.92
CA LYS A 65 -8.69 -14.50 -1.71
C LYS A 65 -8.30 -14.12 -3.14
N ALA A 66 -7.18 -13.42 -3.36
CA ALA A 66 -6.72 -13.14 -4.72
C ALA A 66 -6.37 -14.43 -5.46
N GLN A 67 -5.90 -15.47 -4.77
CA GLN A 67 -5.59 -16.74 -5.43
C GLN A 67 -6.86 -17.50 -5.84
N SER A 68 -7.93 -17.45 -5.03
CA SER A 68 -9.19 -18.16 -5.29
C SER A 68 -10.21 -17.37 -6.11
N GLU A 69 -10.18 -16.04 -6.06
CA GLU A 69 -11.27 -15.17 -6.54
C GLU A 69 -10.79 -14.06 -7.48
N LYS A 70 -9.50 -13.98 -7.87
CA LYS A 70 -9.01 -12.91 -8.77
C LYS A 70 -9.78 -12.78 -10.09
N ASP A 71 -10.30 -13.89 -10.60
CA ASP A 71 -11.00 -13.92 -11.89
C ASP A 71 -12.50 -13.58 -11.75
N THR A 72 -12.97 -13.31 -10.51
CA THR A 72 -14.38 -13.04 -10.20
C THR A 72 -14.72 -11.54 -10.18
N ASP A 73 -13.73 -10.65 -10.00
CA ASP A 73 -13.93 -9.20 -10.04
C ASP A 73 -12.68 -8.49 -10.59
N ALA A 74 -12.84 -7.77 -11.70
CA ALA A 74 -11.77 -6.99 -12.33
C ALA A 74 -11.24 -5.86 -11.44
N ASN A 75 -12.01 -5.44 -10.42
CA ASN A 75 -11.64 -4.38 -9.49
C ASN A 75 -10.93 -4.90 -8.23
N PHE A 76 -10.59 -6.19 -8.16
CA PHE A 76 -10.04 -6.80 -6.94
C PHE A 76 -8.84 -6.03 -6.36
N CYS A 77 -8.00 -5.43 -7.21
CA CYS A 77 -6.83 -4.64 -6.78
C CYS A 77 -7.19 -3.32 -6.05
N GLU A 78 -8.45 -2.90 -6.05
CA GLU A 78 -8.94 -1.83 -5.19
C GLU A 78 -8.72 -2.14 -3.71
N CYS A 79 -8.68 -3.42 -3.32
CA CYS A 79 -8.31 -3.80 -1.94
C CYS A 79 -6.92 -3.27 -1.56
N SER A 80 -5.93 -3.40 -2.44
CA SER A 80 -4.56 -2.94 -2.18
C SER A 80 -4.50 -1.42 -2.12
N ARG A 81 -5.22 -0.73 -3.01
CA ARG A 81 -5.33 0.73 -3.01
C ARG A 81 -5.90 1.25 -1.68
N GLN A 82 -6.98 0.64 -1.20
CA GLN A 82 -7.61 0.98 0.08
C GLN A 82 -6.72 0.62 1.28
N SER A 83 -5.97 -0.49 1.22
CA SER A 83 -5.02 -0.87 2.26
C SER A 83 -3.91 0.17 2.42
N ILE A 84 -3.31 0.62 1.31
CA ILE A 84 -2.30 1.68 1.34
C ILE A 84 -2.88 2.96 1.91
N LEU A 85 -4.05 3.39 1.41
CA LEU A 85 -4.71 4.61 1.87
C LEU A 85 -4.95 4.57 3.38
N TYR A 86 -5.54 3.49 3.88
CA TYR A 86 -5.86 3.36 5.30
C TYR A 86 -4.61 3.32 6.19
N VAL A 87 -3.52 2.69 5.75
CA VAL A 87 -2.24 2.74 6.48
C VAL A 87 -1.74 4.18 6.58
N TYR A 88 -1.73 4.92 5.48
CA TYR A 88 -1.27 6.31 5.47
C TYR A 88 -2.16 7.23 6.32
N GLU A 89 -3.48 7.08 6.24
CA GLU A 89 -4.45 7.79 7.10
C GLU A 89 -4.17 7.58 8.61
N ASN A 90 -3.54 6.46 8.98
CA ASN A 90 -3.16 6.16 10.36
C ASN A 90 -1.75 6.64 10.73
N LEU A 91 -0.82 6.72 9.78
CA LEU A 91 0.54 7.19 10.06
C LEU A 91 0.61 8.71 10.10
N ILE A 92 -0.13 9.37 9.22
CA ILE A 92 -0.12 10.83 9.03
C ILE A 92 -1.56 11.37 8.98
N PRO A 93 -2.32 11.27 10.08
CA PRO A 93 -3.75 11.62 10.11
C PRO A 93 -4.05 13.08 9.79
N ASP A 94 -3.07 13.97 10.00
CA ASP A 94 -3.19 15.41 9.73
C ASP A 94 -2.87 15.79 8.27
N LYS A 95 -2.56 14.79 7.43
CA LYS A 95 -2.22 14.97 6.02
C LYS A 95 -3.31 14.43 5.12
N LYS A 96 -3.53 15.11 3.99
CA LYS A 96 -4.40 14.59 2.95
C LYS A 96 -3.63 13.61 2.09
N VAL A 97 -4.17 12.41 1.91
CA VAL A 97 -3.52 11.34 1.16
C VAL A 97 -4.41 10.88 0.02
N THR A 98 -3.82 10.81 -1.18
CA THR A 98 -4.47 10.25 -2.37
C THR A 98 -3.67 9.06 -2.85
N VAL A 99 -4.36 7.97 -3.22
CA VAL A 99 -3.73 6.77 -3.79
C VAL A 99 -4.36 6.47 -5.15
N GLU A 100 -3.53 6.50 -6.19
CA GLU A 100 -3.91 6.24 -7.58
C GLU A 100 -3.33 4.89 -8.03
N THR A 101 -4.16 4.05 -8.65
CA THR A 101 -3.71 2.77 -9.23
C THR A 101 -3.08 3.02 -10.59
N MET A 102 -1.80 2.68 -10.75
CA MET A 102 -1.05 2.88 -12.00
C MET A 102 -1.03 1.63 -12.87
N GLU A 103 -0.76 0.47 -12.25
CA GLU A 103 -0.64 -0.82 -12.93
C GLU A 103 -1.03 -1.92 -11.93
N THR A 104 -1.66 -3.00 -12.40
CA THR A 104 -1.94 -4.16 -11.54
C THR A 104 -1.66 -5.46 -12.26
N SER A 105 -1.23 -6.48 -11.51
CA SER A 105 -0.96 -7.80 -12.08
C SER A 105 -2.22 -8.49 -12.60
N LEU A 106 -3.39 -8.17 -12.05
CA LEU A 106 -4.67 -8.73 -12.48
C LEU A 106 -5.18 -8.12 -13.79
N THR A 107 -4.73 -6.91 -14.14
CA THR A 107 -5.04 -6.25 -15.42
C THR A 107 -3.93 -6.42 -16.46
N GLY A 108 -3.09 -7.45 -16.33
CA GLY A 108 -2.02 -7.76 -17.28
C GLY A 108 -0.68 -7.08 -17.03
N GLY A 109 -0.54 -6.35 -15.91
CA GLY A 109 0.72 -5.76 -15.50
C GLY A 109 1.73 -6.79 -14.99
N SER A 110 3.01 -6.42 -15.01
CA SER A 110 4.08 -7.28 -14.48
C SER A 110 4.12 -7.30 -12.95
N LYS A 111 3.56 -6.27 -12.32
CA LYS A 111 3.48 -6.04 -10.87
C LYS A 111 2.37 -5.03 -10.57
N CYS A 112 1.98 -4.91 -9.30
CA CYS A 112 1.07 -3.84 -8.87
C CYS A 112 1.86 -2.58 -8.52
N ARG A 113 1.38 -1.42 -8.96
CA ARG A 113 1.98 -0.10 -8.75
C ARG A 113 0.91 0.91 -8.39
N PHE A 114 1.13 1.65 -7.32
CA PHE A 114 0.25 2.67 -6.80
C PHE A 114 1.05 3.93 -6.55
N LYS A 115 0.55 5.06 -7.03
CA LYS A 115 1.11 6.37 -6.70
C LYS A 115 0.40 6.88 -5.46
N VAL A 116 1.17 7.28 -4.46
CA VAL A 116 0.68 7.91 -3.23
C VAL A 116 1.14 9.37 -3.23
N THR A 117 0.19 10.27 -3.07
CA THR A 117 0.42 11.72 -2.96
C THR A 117 0.00 12.19 -1.58
N VAL A 118 0.88 12.94 -0.89
CA VAL A 118 0.68 13.46 0.47
C VAL A 118 0.69 15.00 0.43
N GLU A 119 -0.33 15.64 1.00
CA GLU A 119 -0.49 17.11 1.08
C GLU A 119 -0.64 17.57 2.56
#